data_AF-A0A962CKV4-F1
#
_entry.id   AF-A0A962CKV4-F1
#
_cell.length_a   1.000
_cell.length_b   1.000
_cell.length_c   1.000
_cell.angle_alpha   90.00
_cell.angle_beta   90.00
_cell.angle_gamma   90.00
#
_symmetry.space_group_name_H-M   'P 1'
#
loop_
_entity.id
_entity.type
_entity.pdbx_description
1 polymer ?
#
loop_
_entity_poly.entity_id
_entity_poly.type
_entity_poly.pdbx_seq_one_letter_code
_entity_poly.pdbx_strand_id
1 'polypeptide(L)'
;LSYFCGVSTSECPSVQIEGANRVRAVSALFQRHRLGAPLAPVKDASGEVVAATFKAKGRIPLTAVFSADTATGQLRMSFTNFDDLATASKSVPPEQVGVALYDEIGRYLMRDPNQQLMRETLPEDYRSQLRARVQQQEIKRRWESLITARQQEEIAMLKREYGIGARFNRIGDAMGKLRGLVARKP
;
A
#
# COMPACT_ATOMS: atom_id res chain seq x y z
N LEU A 1 -22.23 17.90 14.73
CA LEU A 1 -22.57 18.22 13.31
C LEU A 1 -22.63 16.92 12.53
N SER A 2 -23.65 16.69 11.71
CA SER A 2 -23.73 15.50 10.84
C SER A 2 -24.40 15.86 9.52
N TYR A 3 -23.79 15.44 8.41
CA TYR A 3 -24.32 15.63 7.07
C TYR A 3 -23.87 14.46 6.17
N PHE A 4 -24.39 14.40 4.94
CA PHE A 4 -24.07 13.32 4.00
C PHE A 4 -23.38 13.90 2.76
N CYS A 5 -22.29 13.26 2.32
CA CYS A 5 -21.68 13.54 1.03
C CYS A 5 -22.04 12.46 0.02
N GLY A 6 -22.44 12.88 -1.18
CA GLY A 6 -22.69 11.97 -2.30
C GLY A 6 -21.40 11.38 -2.84
N VAL A 7 -21.43 10.10 -3.20
CA VAL A 7 -20.33 9.43 -3.88
C VAL A 7 -20.38 9.79 -5.37
N SER A 8 -19.31 10.39 -5.91
CA SER A 8 -19.16 10.65 -7.36
C SER A 8 -18.98 9.31 -8.09
N THR A 9 -20.10 8.64 -8.36
CA THR A 9 -20.12 7.28 -8.92
C THR A 9 -19.50 7.24 -10.31
N SER A 10 -19.54 8.34 -11.06
CA SER A 10 -18.90 8.49 -12.38
C SER A 10 -17.37 8.38 -12.32
N GLU A 11 -16.77 8.86 -11.24
CA GLU A 11 -15.31 8.83 -11.02
C GLU A 11 -14.83 7.54 -10.34
N CYS A 12 -15.76 6.71 -9.86
CA CYS A 12 -15.43 5.48 -9.16
C CYS A 12 -15.14 4.32 -10.14
N PRO A 13 -14.01 3.60 -9.97
CA PRO A 13 -13.73 2.41 -10.77
C PRO A 13 -14.73 1.30 -10.47
N SER A 14 -14.96 0.44 -11.47
CA SER A 14 -15.69 -0.82 -11.29
C SER A 14 -14.70 -1.95 -11.14
N VAL A 15 -14.83 -2.74 -10.08
CA VAL A 15 -13.89 -3.82 -9.75
C VAL A 15 -14.64 -5.14 -9.75
N GLN A 16 -14.19 -6.09 -10.56
CA GLN A 16 -14.68 -7.46 -10.52
C GLN A 16 -13.89 -8.25 -9.48
N ILE A 17 -14.60 -8.96 -8.62
CA ILE A 17 -14.01 -9.77 -7.55
C ILE A 17 -14.48 -11.20 -7.71
N GLU A 18 -13.53 -12.12 -7.60
CA GLU A 18 -13.73 -13.55 -7.68
C GLU A 18 -13.31 -14.23 -6.38
N GLY A 19 -13.95 -15.34 -6.06
CA GLY A 19 -13.81 -16.10 -4.83
C GLY A 19 -14.81 -15.67 -3.77
N ALA A 20 -15.61 -16.62 -3.28
CA ALA A 20 -16.72 -16.33 -2.40
C ALA A 20 -16.34 -15.62 -1.09
N ASN A 21 -15.21 -16.00 -0.47
CA ASN A 21 -14.69 -15.32 0.72
C ASN A 21 -14.35 -13.84 0.45
N ARG A 22 -13.77 -13.53 -0.72
CA ARG A 22 -13.40 -12.15 -1.10
C ARG A 22 -14.66 -11.33 -1.40
N VAL A 23 -15.61 -11.90 -2.13
CA VAL A 23 -16.91 -11.26 -2.42
C VAL A 23 -17.65 -10.94 -1.12
N ARG A 24 -17.67 -11.85 -0.15
CA ARG A 24 -18.27 -11.61 1.18
C ARG A 24 -17.56 -10.50 1.94
N ALA A 25 -16.22 -10.51 1.97
CA ALA A 25 -15.44 -9.47 2.64
C ALA A 25 -15.70 -8.06 2.07
N VAL A 26 -15.72 -7.93 0.73
CA VAL A 26 -15.98 -6.63 0.08
C VAL A 26 -17.44 -6.22 0.20
N SER A 27 -18.38 -7.16 0.16
CA SER A 27 -19.79 -6.88 0.43
C SER A 27 -19.99 -6.34 1.85
N ALA A 28 -19.33 -6.93 2.85
CA ALA A 28 -19.38 -6.46 4.22
C ALA A 28 -18.78 -5.05 4.37
N LEU A 29 -17.70 -4.73 3.66
CA LEU A 29 -17.11 -3.40 3.63
C LEU A 29 -18.07 -2.38 3.03
N PHE A 30 -18.66 -2.67 1.87
CA PHE A 30 -19.63 -1.78 1.23
C PHE A 30 -20.85 -1.56 2.13
N GLN A 31 -21.37 -2.60 2.76
CA GLN A 31 -22.48 -2.49 3.72
C GLN A 31 -22.12 -1.63 4.94
N ARG A 32 -20.96 -1.85 5.55
CA ARG A 32 -20.48 -1.08 6.70
C ARG A 32 -20.43 0.43 6.39
N HIS A 33 -19.99 0.79 5.19
CA HIS A 33 -19.91 2.18 4.74
C HIS A 33 -21.16 2.69 4.03
N ARG A 34 -22.26 1.91 4.05
CA ARG A 34 -23.55 2.24 3.40
C ARG A 34 -23.41 2.54 1.91
N LEU A 35 -22.43 1.91 1.26
CA LEU A 35 -22.24 1.93 -0.18
C LEU A 35 -23.17 0.92 -0.84
N GLY A 36 -23.41 1.12 -2.13
CA GLY A 36 -24.35 0.28 -2.89
C GLY A 36 -23.99 -1.21 -2.93
N ALA A 37 -25.01 -2.04 -3.11
CA ALA A 37 -24.87 -3.49 -3.23
C ALA A 37 -24.03 -3.91 -4.47
N PRO A 38 -23.41 -5.11 -4.43
CA PRO A 38 -22.72 -5.70 -5.58
C PRO A 38 -23.62 -5.77 -6.82
N LEU A 39 -23.01 -5.52 -7.97
CA LEU A 39 -23.59 -5.64 -9.29
C LEU A 39 -23.29 -7.03 -9.85
N ALA A 40 -24.24 -7.60 -10.60
CA ALA A 40 -24.10 -8.88 -11.31
C ALA A 40 -23.47 -10.01 -10.47
N PRO A 41 -24.07 -10.42 -9.34
CA PRO A 41 -23.56 -11.53 -8.55
C PRO A 41 -23.70 -12.85 -9.33
N VAL A 42 -22.58 -13.55 -9.52
CA VAL A 42 -22.51 -14.89 -10.11
C VAL A 42 -22.51 -15.90 -8.97
N LYS A 43 -23.43 -16.86 -9.04
CA LYS A 43 -23.58 -17.92 -8.04
C LYS A 43 -23.12 -19.26 -8.60
N ASP A 44 -22.60 -20.11 -7.73
CA ASP A 44 -22.31 -21.50 -8.06
C ASP A 44 -23.55 -22.41 -7.89
N ALA A 45 -23.38 -23.71 -8.13
CA ALA A 45 -24.45 -24.71 -8.00
C ALA A 45 -24.98 -24.87 -6.56
N SER A 46 -24.21 -24.43 -5.55
CA SER A 46 -24.65 -24.41 -4.15
C SER A 46 -25.45 -23.15 -3.81
N GLY A 47 -25.48 -22.16 -4.71
CA GLY A 47 -26.12 -20.87 -4.52
C GLY A 47 -25.23 -19.82 -3.86
N GLU A 48 -23.95 -20.14 -3.57
CA GLU A 48 -22.98 -19.18 -3.01
C GLU A 48 -22.49 -18.22 -4.09
N VAL A 49 -22.36 -16.93 -3.76
CA VAL A 49 -21.86 -15.91 -4.69
C VAL A 49 -20.35 -16.05 -4.82
N VAL A 50 -19.89 -16.57 -5.95
CA VAL A 50 -18.48 -16.82 -6.25
C VAL A 50 -17.80 -15.66 -6.98
N ALA A 51 -18.56 -14.79 -7.63
CA ALA A 51 -18.03 -13.56 -8.23
C ALA A 51 -19.06 -12.42 -8.21
N ALA A 52 -18.60 -11.19 -8.16
CA ALA A 52 -19.45 -10.00 -8.26
C ALA A 52 -18.65 -8.76 -8.70
N THR A 53 -19.33 -7.80 -9.32
CA THR A 53 -18.76 -6.50 -9.67
C THR A 53 -19.14 -5.47 -8.62
N PHE A 54 -18.17 -4.73 -8.09
CA PHE A 54 -18.39 -3.66 -7.12
C PHE A 54 -18.12 -2.31 -7.76
N LYS A 55 -19.06 -1.38 -7.58
CA LYS A 55 -18.90 0.03 -7.95
C LYS A 55 -19.46 0.89 -6.82
N ALA A 56 -18.62 1.76 -6.26
CA ALA A 56 -19.03 2.62 -5.16
C ALA A 56 -20.13 3.58 -5.62
N LYS A 57 -21.25 3.59 -4.88
CA LYS A 57 -22.41 4.45 -5.11
C LYS A 57 -23.10 4.74 -3.78
N GLY A 58 -23.85 5.84 -3.71
CA GLY A 58 -24.65 6.21 -2.55
C GLY A 58 -24.13 7.45 -1.84
N ARG A 59 -24.23 7.47 -0.51
CA ARG A 59 -23.86 8.61 0.33
C ARG A 59 -23.07 8.16 1.56
N ILE A 60 -22.06 8.93 1.92
CA ILE A 60 -21.21 8.67 3.09
C ILE A 60 -21.60 9.69 4.19
N PRO A 61 -21.96 9.24 5.40
CA PRO A 61 -22.21 10.13 6.53
C PRO A 61 -20.90 10.76 7.00
N LEU A 62 -20.87 12.07 7.13
CA LEU A 62 -19.80 12.85 7.73
C LEU A 62 -20.28 13.36 9.09
N THR A 63 -19.51 13.08 10.13
CA THR A 63 -19.89 13.44 11.50
C THR A 63 -18.73 14.10 12.21
N ALA A 64 -18.96 15.28 12.77
CA ALA A 64 -18.03 15.96 13.66
C ALA A 64 -18.67 16.11 15.05
N VAL A 65 -18.00 15.59 16.07
CA VAL A 65 -18.42 15.61 17.47
C VAL A 65 -17.39 16.39 18.28
N PHE A 66 -17.89 17.32 19.07
CA PHE A 66 -17.10 18.15 19.98
C PHE A 66 -17.64 17.91 21.39
N SER A 67 -16.77 17.53 22.31
CA SER A 67 -17.13 17.24 23.70
C SER A 67 -16.08 17.84 24.62
N ALA A 68 -16.51 18.63 25.59
CA ALA A 68 -15.64 19.08 26.68
C ALA A 68 -15.62 18.02 27.78
N ASP A 69 -14.43 17.57 28.16
CA ASP A 69 -14.24 16.66 29.30
C ASP A 69 -14.24 17.48 30.59
N THR A 70 -15.20 17.21 31.47
CA THR A 70 -15.36 17.93 32.74
C THR A 70 -14.27 17.63 33.75
N ALA A 71 -13.57 16.48 33.65
CA ALA A 71 -12.52 16.10 34.57
C ALA A 71 -11.17 16.76 34.20
N THR A 72 -10.85 16.81 32.90
CA THR A 72 -9.57 17.34 32.40
C THR A 72 -9.68 18.78 31.88
N GLY A 73 -10.89 19.29 31.66
CA GLY A 73 -11.15 20.57 31.00
C GLY A 73 -10.88 20.56 29.50
N GLN A 74 -10.39 19.46 28.93
CA GLN A 74 -9.97 19.40 27.53
C GLN A 74 -11.16 19.35 26.57
N LEU A 75 -11.01 20.03 25.43
CA LEU A 75 -11.91 19.88 24.29
C LEU A 75 -11.48 18.67 23.47
N ARG A 76 -12.30 17.62 23.45
CA ARG A 76 -12.13 16.47 22.56
C ARG A 76 -12.97 16.68 21.29
N MET A 77 -12.32 16.50 20.15
CA MET A 77 -12.92 16.59 18.82
C MET A 77 -12.76 15.25 18.11
N SER A 78 -13.82 14.80 17.44
CA SER A 78 -13.83 13.57 16.65
C SER A 78 -14.50 13.81 15.31
N PHE A 79 -13.84 13.43 14.24
CA PHE A 79 -14.26 13.63 12.86
C PHE A 79 -14.29 12.28 12.15
N THR A 80 -15.45 11.88 11.66
CA THR A 80 -15.67 10.62 10.94
C THR A 80 -15.91 10.88 9.46
N ASN A 81 -15.18 10.16 8.63
CA ASN A 81 -15.18 10.17 7.16
C ASN A 81 -14.69 11.48 6.49
N PHE A 82 -14.15 12.43 7.27
CA PHE A 82 -13.65 13.71 6.76
C PHE A 82 -12.35 13.55 5.98
N ASP A 83 -11.45 12.75 6.55
CA ASP A 83 -10.18 12.35 5.97
C ASP A 83 -10.15 10.82 5.99
N ASP A 84 -10.12 10.23 4.79
CA ASP A 84 -10.34 8.80 4.55
C ASP A 84 -11.71 8.28 5.07
N LEU A 85 -12.05 7.01 4.82
CA LEU A 85 -13.20 6.32 5.42
C LEU A 85 -12.93 5.91 6.88
N ALA A 86 -12.36 6.83 7.65
CA ALA A 86 -11.86 6.60 9.01
C ALA A 86 -12.47 7.58 10.02
N THR A 87 -12.07 7.44 11.29
CA THR A 87 -12.36 8.42 12.33
C THR A 87 -11.06 8.94 12.90
N ALA A 88 -10.91 10.26 12.91
CA ALA A 88 -9.76 10.95 13.45
C ALA A 88 -10.19 11.80 14.64
N SER A 89 -9.40 11.80 15.72
CA SER A 89 -9.73 12.53 16.95
C SER A 89 -8.55 13.31 17.48
N LYS A 90 -8.81 14.50 18.04
CA LYS A 90 -7.81 15.36 18.66
C LYS A 90 -8.37 15.94 19.95
N SER A 91 -7.56 15.92 21.01
CA SER A 91 -7.85 16.62 22.26
C SER A 91 -7.00 17.88 22.32
N VAL A 92 -7.62 18.98 22.72
CA VAL A 92 -6.98 20.30 22.79
C VAL A 92 -7.22 20.86 24.20
N PRO A 93 -6.19 21.39 24.86
CA PRO A 93 -6.35 21.96 26.20
C PRO A 93 -7.08 23.32 26.12
N PRO A 94 -7.68 23.81 27.23
CA PRO A 94 -8.50 25.02 27.25
C PRO A 94 -7.81 26.26 26.66
N GLU A 95 -6.50 26.41 26.87
CA GLU A 95 -5.74 27.60 26.48
C GLU A 95 -5.62 27.75 24.96
N GLN A 96 -5.77 26.64 24.23
CA GLN A 96 -5.73 26.60 22.76
C GLN A 96 -7.12 26.73 22.14
N VAL A 97 -8.19 26.79 22.94
CA VAL A 97 -9.55 27.00 22.44
C VAL A 97 -9.73 28.48 22.15
N GLY A 98 -9.72 28.83 20.87
CA GLY A 98 -9.88 30.20 20.40
C GLY A 98 -10.14 30.29 18.90
N VAL A 99 -10.13 31.52 18.38
CA VAL A 99 -10.44 31.81 16.97
C VAL A 99 -9.56 31.03 16.00
N ALA A 100 -8.26 30.91 16.30
CA ALA A 100 -7.33 30.14 15.47
C ALA A 100 -7.74 28.66 15.33
N LEU A 101 -8.17 28.02 16.43
CA LEU A 101 -8.65 26.64 16.41
C LEU A 101 -9.95 26.52 15.60
N TYR A 102 -10.88 27.46 15.75
CA TYR A 102 -12.13 27.45 14.99
C TYR A 102 -11.91 27.59 13.48
N ASP A 103 -10.96 28.43 13.08
CA ASP A 103 -10.55 28.55 11.68
C ASP A 103 -9.93 27.25 11.15
N GLU A 104 -9.08 26.60 11.93
CA GLU A 104 -8.51 25.29 11.57
C GLU A 104 -9.59 24.20 11.44
N ILE A 105 -10.57 24.18 12.35
CA ILE A 105 -11.73 23.30 12.25
C ILE A 105 -12.51 23.59 10.97
N GLY A 106 -12.77 24.86 10.66
CA GLY A 106 -13.45 25.26 9.42
C GLY A 106 -12.71 24.77 8.17
N ARG A 107 -11.40 25.02 8.08
CA ARG A 107 -10.55 24.52 6.98
C ARG A 107 -10.57 23.00 6.88
N TYR A 108 -10.51 22.29 8.01
CA TYR A 108 -10.57 20.84 8.04
C TYR A 108 -11.93 20.30 7.54
N LEU A 109 -13.03 20.89 8.00
CA LEU A 109 -14.38 20.51 7.57
C LEU A 109 -14.60 20.76 6.07
N MET A 110 -13.99 21.81 5.52
CA MET A 110 -14.03 22.16 4.09
C MET A 110 -13.02 21.37 3.24
N ARG A 111 -12.22 20.50 3.86
CA ARG A 111 -11.16 19.71 3.19
C ARG A 111 -10.15 20.60 2.46
N ASP A 112 -9.80 21.74 3.05
CA ASP A 112 -8.75 22.61 2.54
C ASP A 112 -7.40 21.84 2.51
N PRO A 113 -6.66 21.80 1.39
CA PRO A 113 -5.37 21.14 1.30
C PRO A 113 -4.34 21.66 2.32
N ASN A 114 -4.50 22.89 2.81
CA ASN A 114 -3.60 23.53 3.77
C ASN A 114 -4.00 23.29 5.23
N GLN A 115 -4.96 22.41 5.51
CA GLN A 115 -5.35 22.09 6.89
C GLN A 115 -4.18 21.51 7.71
N GLN A 116 -4.05 21.97 8.96
CA GLN A 116 -3.08 21.46 9.94
C GLN A 116 -3.74 20.84 11.17
N LEU A 117 -5.07 20.86 11.28
CA LEU A 117 -5.79 20.47 12.50
C LEU A 117 -5.38 19.07 12.98
N MET A 118 -5.35 18.09 12.07
CA MET A 118 -5.01 16.69 12.41
C MET A 118 -3.55 16.35 12.12
N ARG A 119 -2.75 17.31 11.64
CA ARG A 119 -1.33 17.10 11.42
C ARG A 119 -0.60 17.40 12.72
N GLU A 120 0.06 16.40 13.28
CA GLU A 120 1.02 16.64 14.35
C GLU A 120 2.14 17.53 13.82
N THR A 121 2.36 18.67 14.46
CA THR A 121 3.54 19.49 14.25
C THR A 121 4.74 18.75 14.84
N LEU A 122 5.35 17.87 14.03
CA LEU A 122 6.62 17.27 14.37
C LEU A 122 7.66 18.38 14.56
N PRO A 123 8.38 18.43 15.69
CA PRO A 123 9.50 19.34 15.88
C PRO A 123 10.51 19.22 14.74
N GLU A 124 11.10 20.33 14.30
CA GLU A 124 12.00 20.35 13.12
C GLU A 124 13.22 19.42 13.33
N ASP A 125 13.70 19.28 14.57
CA ASP A 125 14.76 18.35 14.94
C ASP A 125 14.38 16.88 14.70
N TYR A 126 13.10 16.54 14.90
CA TYR A 126 12.63 15.19 14.64
C TYR A 126 12.43 14.96 13.14
N ARG A 127 12.01 15.99 12.40
CA ARG A 127 11.89 15.94 10.94
C ARG A 127 13.26 15.80 10.26
N SER A 128 14.27 16.49 10.75
CA SER A 128 15.65 16.40 10.23
C SER A 128 16.24 15.00 10.48
N GLN A 129 16.01 14.43 11.66
CA GLN A 129 16.39 13.04 11.96
C GLN A 129 15.68 12.02 11.06
N LEU A 130 14.38 12.20 10.80
CA LEU A 130 13.63 11.34 9.89
C LEU A 130 14.16 11.44 8.45
N ARG A 131 14.44 12.65 7.94
CA ARG A 131 15.06 12.84 6.61
C ARG A 131 16.41 12.13 6.53
N ALA A 132 17.25 12.26 7.56
CA ALA A 132 18.56 11.60 7.61
C ALA A 132 18.43 10.07 7.59
N ARG A 133 17.47 9.49 8.33
CA ARG A 133 17.22 8.04 8.31
C ARG A 133 16.72 7.54 6.95
N VAL A 134 15.82 8.28 6.31
CA VAL A 134 15.32 7.94 4.97
C VAL A 134 16.47 7.95 3.95
N GLN A 135 17.31 9.00 3.98
CA GLN A 135 18.49 9.08 3.11
C GLN A 135 19.45 7.91 3.36
N GLN A 136 19.71 7.54 4.61
CA GLN A 136 20.55 6.37 4.93
C GLN A 136 19.95 5.07 4.41
N GLN A 137 18.64 4.88 4.51
CA GLN A 137 17.96 3.70 3.97
C GLN A 137 18.01 3.66 2.44
N GLU A 138 17.84 4.78 1.77
CA GLU A 138 17.96 4.87 0.31
C GLU A 138 19.39 4.56 -0.16
N ILE A 139 20.39 5.12 0.52
CA ILE A 139 21.81 4.85 0.23
C ILE A 139 22.10 3.36 0.43
N LYS A 140 21.65 2.78 1.55
CA LYS A 140 21.81 1.35 1.85
C LYS A 140 21.15 0.48 0.77
N ARG A 141 19.93 0.79 0.37
CA ARG A 141 19.19 0.06 -0.67
C ARG A 141 19.88 0.14 -2.04
N ARG A 142 20.44 1.30 -2.39
CA ARG A 142 21.25 1.46 -3.62
C ARG A 142 22.51 0.62 -3.54
N TRP A 143 23.21 0.63 -2.41
CA TRP A 143 24.40 -0.20 -2.19
C TRP A 143 24.09 -1.70 -2.30
N GLU A 144 23.03 -2.17 -1.65
CA GLU A 144 22.59 -3.57 -1.72
C GLU A 144 22.25 -3.98 -3.16
N SER A 145 21.61 -3.10 -3.93
CA SER A 145 21.31 -3.35 -5.35
C SER A 145 22.57 -3.46 -6.21
N LEU A 146 23.59 -2.62 -5.96
CA LEU A 146 24.86 -2.66 -6.67
C LEU A 146 25.68 -3.92 -6.35
N ILE A 147 25.71 -4.33 -5.07
CA ILE A 147 26.39 -5.57 -4.66
C ILE A 147 25.74 -6.78 -5.32
N THR A 148 24.41 -6.83 -5.32
CA THR A 148 23.66 -7.94 -5.91
C THR A 148 23.88 -8.03 -7.42
N ALA A 149 23.90 -6.89 -8.11
CA ALA A 149 24.22 -6.83 -9.55
C ALA A 149 25.63 -7.34 -9.84
N ARG A 150 26.63 -6.91 -9.07
CA ARG A 150 28.02 -7.36 -9.21
C ARG A 150 28.19 -8.86 -8.95
N GLN A 151 27.53 -9.38 -7.91
CA GLN A 151 27.54 -10.82 -7.62
C GLN A 151 26.88 -11.64 -8.75
N GLN A 152 25.81 -11.12 -9.37
CA GLN A 152 25.20 -11.77 -10.53
C GLN A 152 26.12 -11.77 -11.75
N GLU A 153 26.86 -10.69 -12.00
CA GLU A 153 27.87 -10.63 -13.06
C GLU A 153 29.04 -11.59 -12.81
N GLU A 154 29.56 -11.67 -11.58
CA GLU A 154 30.63 -12.60 -11.20
C GLU A 154 30.17 -14.06 -11.35
N ILE A 155 28.96 -14.40 -10.89
CA ILE A 155 28.37 -15.73 -11.09
C ILE A 155 28.17 -16.02 -12.59
N ALA A 156 27.78 -15.03 -13.39
CA ALA A 156 27.63 -15.18 -14.84
C ALA A 156 28.96 -15.38 -15.55
N MET A 157 30.02 -14.68 -15.13
CA MET A 157 31.38 -14.87 -15.66
C MET A 157 31.94 -16.24 -15.27
N LEU A 158 31.82 -16.65 -14.01
CA LEU A 158 32.21 -18.00 -13.57
C LEU A 158 31.45 -19.07 -14.36
N LYS A 159 30.12 -18.95 -14.55
CA LYS A 159 29.37 -19.88 -15.40
C LYS A 159 29.87 -19.90 -16.86
N ARG A 160 30.33 -18.77 -17.40
CA ARG A 160 30.92 -18.71 -18.75
C ARG A 160 32.29 -19.40 -18.79
N GLU A 161 33.17 -19.15 -17.81
CA GLU A 161 34.50 -19.78 -17.74
C GLU A 161 34.40 -21.29 -17.54
N TYR A 162 33.56 -21.76 -16.61
CA TYR A 162 33.30 -23.19 -16.41
C TYR A 162 32.58 -23.83 -17.61
N GLY A 163 31.71 -23.10 -18.31
CA GLY A 163 31.07 -23.54 -19.55
C GLY A 163 32.04 -23.70 -20.73
N ILE A 164 33.13 -22.91 -20.76
CA ILE A 164 34.21 -23.02 -21.73
C ILE A 164 35.11 -24.23 -21.39
N GLY A 165 35.47 -24.43 -20.12
CA GLY A 165 36.25 -25.60 -19.66
C GLY A 165 35.56 -26.94 -19.97
N ALA A 166 34.23 -27.00 -19.86
CA ALA A 166 33.44 -28.18 -20.22
C ALA A 166 33.45 -28.51 -21.73
N ARG A 167 33.69 -27.51 -22.60
CA ARG A 167 33.85 -27.71 -24.05
C ARG A 167 35.26 -28.20 -24.42
N PHE A 168 36.29 -27.75 -23.71
CA PHE A 168 37.67 -28.19 -23.94
C PHE A 168 37.91 -29.66 -23.54
N ASN A 169 37.35 -30.13 -22.43
CA ASN A 169 37.42 -31.56 -22.07
C ASN A 169 36.75 -32.47 -23.11
N ARG A 170 35.66 -32.01 -23.74
CA ARG A 170 34.95 -32.79 -24.77
C ARG A 170 35.75 -32.92 -26.08
N ILE A 171 36.61 -31.94 -26.39
CA ILE A 171 37.51 -31.98 -27.56
C ILE A 171 38.74 -32.85 -27.26
N GLY A 172 39.27 -32.82 -26.03
CA GLY A 172 40.35 -33.71 -25.60
C GLY A 172 39.98 -35.19 -25.67
N ASP A 173 38.76 -35.56 -25.23
CA ASP A 173 38.25 -36.93 -25.31
C ASP A 173 38.02 -37.41 -26.76
N ALA A 174 37.63 -36.50 -27.67
CA ALA A 174 37.47 -36.83 -29.09
C ALA A 174 38.81 -37.09 -29.78
N MET A 175 39.87 -36.36 -29.40
CA MET A 175 41.21 -36.53 -29.96
C MET A 175 41.92 -37.79 -29.39
N GLY A 176 41.65 -38.15 -28.14
CA GLY A 176 42.15 -39.39 -27.52
C GLY A 176 41.59 -40.67 -28.17
N LYS A 177 40.31 -40.65 -28.58
CA LYS A 177 39.67 -41.79 -29.26
C LYS A 177 40.13 -42.01 -30.69
N LEU A 178 40.63 -40.98 -31.38
CA LEU A 178 41.20 -41.10 -32.73
C LEU A 178 42.63 -41.68 -32.73
N ARG A 179 43.40 -41.51 -31.64
CA ARG A 179 44.75 -42.07 -31.53
C ARG A 179 44.78 -43.56 -31.19
N GLY A 180 43.70 -44.12 -30.64
CA GLY A 180 43.56 -45.54 -30.31
C GLY A 180 43.13 -46.45 -31.47
N LEU A 181 42.78 -45.91 -32.64
CA LEU A 181 42.22 -46.65 -33.76
C LEU A 181 43.22 -47.01 -34.88
N VAL A 182 44.51 -46.64 -34.76
CA VAL A 182 45.53 -46.90 -35.80
C VAL A 182 46.50 -48.05 -35.45
N ALA A 183 46.40 -48.65 -34.27
CA ALA A 183 47.23 -49.79 -33.89
C ALA A 183 46.41 -51.08 -33.74
N ARG A 184 45.92 -51.63 -34.86
CA ARG A 184 45.48 -53.04 -34.93
C ARG A 184 45.26 -53.53 -36.37
N LYS A 185 46.29 -54.14 -36.96
CA LYS A 185 46.27 -55.40 -37.75
C LYS A 185 47.55 -55.55 -38.57
N PRO A 186 47.89 -56.77 -39.01
CA PRO A 186 47.88 -58.07 -38.34
C PRO A 186 49.28 -58.50 -37.87
#